data_AF-A0A2D8GBH9-F1
#
_entry.id   AF-A0A2D8GBH9-F1
#
_cell.length_a   1.000
_cell.length_b   1.000
_cell.length_c   1.000
_cell.angle_alpha   90.00
_cell.angle_beta   90.00
_cell.angle_gamma   90.00
#
_symmetry.space_group_name_H-M   'P 1'
#
loop_
_entity.id
_entity.type
_entity.pdbx_description
1 polymer ?
#
loop_
_entity_poly.entity_id
_entity_poly.type
_entity_poly.pdbx_seq_one_letter_code
_entity_poly.pdbx_strand_id
1 'polypeptide(L)'
;MNKLKSNIILSFITFNLLNFSCFPWGIRNDVESYAQLFIDVHDLGRRITLHSSFNEFLGHIPDRKWDSRVYLSRIDDLPIGRGYGDLDKWDMALETGFIDGLIRKGLIIAEKLDHVSPRNKSEFIDTSPEDAFYMHGIDLNDLGIIKNDMQASSLLTYQVMDFSESDLSLTIYLRMIDLESMKVMTSAMINIGEFDDAKVAEEISGFNEAYEIIKNVGDFPSSIFTKSGSLALLNADILNISGKYKKAPSKETMAIENGIITGLINNEKYNDNNPIIKEKTRGFKLKYPSVYNSIVFNTNPIIYEEWSELFKETDCNLLMMYRFMPENGLYVKIINVRDNGRIIYSNAFAFNGRADEGVISNHDVVMNAFKANIDISLLKNKRVLIVNGDKQAVESEAYFEDQPYFNEMNLSIEEGMITSLVKQKVSIHEKLKTLYLKRPWMYDNKLFNLNPLYLDKWNQLEGFGVDILVVYNNLIPYQELLVSDYDYKKVAVGIRIIDVKSGDIIQVGELTNTN
;
A
#
# COMPACT_ATOMS: atom_id res chain seq x y z
N MET A 1 -46.83 57.33 -53.53
CA MET A 1 -46.72 58.36 -52.47
C MET A 1 -45.39 58.16 -51.77
N ASN A 2 -44.34 58.85 -52.23
CA ASN A 2 -43.66 59.96 -51.53
C ASN A 2 -43.13 59.56 -50.14
N LYS A 3 -41.82 59.29 -50.02
CA LYS A 3 -40.72 60.21 -49.65
C LYS A 3 -40.42 60.09 -48.15
N LEU A 4 -39.28 59.52 -47.75
CA LEU A 4 -37.94 60.13 -47.64
C LEU A 4 -37.82 61.18 -46.51
N LYS A 5 -36.70 61.04 -45.78
CA LYS A 5 -35.98 62.00 -44.90
C LYS A 5 -36.22 61.80 -43.41
N SER A 6 -35.25 61.32 -42.62
CA SER A 6 -33.90 61.86 -42.32
C SER A 6 -33.95 63.17 -41.53
N ASN A 7 -33.36 63.12 -40.33
CA ASN A 7 -32.66 64.16 -39.55
C ASN A 7 -32.10 63.40 -38.33
N ILE A 8 -30.82 63.02 -38.20
CA ILE A 8 -29.58 63.81 -38.05
C ILE A 8 -29.79 65.07 -37.20
N ILE A 9 -29.22 65.08 -35.99
CA ILE A 9 -28.25 66.09 -35.50
C ILE A 9 -27.54 65.55 -34.23
N LEU A 10 -26.21 65.59 -34.29
CA LEU A 10 -25.22 65.42 -33.21
C LEU A 10 -25.30 66.54 -32.16
N SER A 11 -24.90 66.25 -30.91
CA SER A 11 -23.93 67.02 -30.07
C SER A 11 -23.94 66.47 -28.63
N PHE A 12 -22.89 65.80 -28.15
CA PHE A 12 -21.68 66.31 -27.45
C PHE A 12 -21.86 66.63 -25.94
N ILE A 13 -21.07 65.91 -25.11
CA ILE A 13 -20.43 66.27 -23.82
C ILE A 13 -21.24 66.14 -22.51
N THR A 14 -20.85 65.19 -21.65
CA THR A 14 -20.10 65.48 -20.42
C THR A 14 -19.51 64.20 -19.81
N PHE A 15 -18.33 64.38 -19.21
CA PHE A 15 -17.45 63.35 -18.65
C PHE A 15 -17.74 63.17 -17.15
N ASN A 16 -17.48 61.95 -16.67
CA ASN A 16 -16.98 61.54 -15.35
C ASN A 16 -17.91 60.98 -14.23
N LEU A 17 -17.41 59.84 -13.71
CA LEU A 17 -17.42 59.29 -12.34
C LEU A 17 -18.34 58.09 -12.01
N LEU A 18 -17.73 56.90 -12.11
CA LEU A 18 -17.74 55.76 -11.16
C LEU A 18 -18.96 55.58 -10.24
N ASN A 19 -19.80 54.57 -10.51
CA ASN A 19 -19.78 53.25 -9.84
C ASN A 19 -21.10 52.47 -10.01
N PHE A 20 -20.95 51.14 -10.09
CA PHE A 20 -21.94 50.06 -10.00
C PHE A 20 -22.82 49.69 -11.21
N SER A 21 -22.79 48.37 -11.46
CA SER A 21 -23.77 47.51 -12.12
C SER A 21 -24.01 47.70 -13.62
N CYS A 22 -23.39 46.83 -14.42
CA CYS A 22 -24.13 45.81 -15.18
C CYS A 22 -23.14 44.86 -15.85
N PHE A 23 -23.27 43.56 -15.55
CA PHE A 23 -22.91 42.49 -16.46
C PHE A 23 -23.41 42.84 -17.87
N PRO A 24 -22.60 42.71 -18.92
CA PRO A 24 -23.08 42.12 -20.14
C PRO A 24 -22.79 40.62 -19.99
N TRP A 25 -23.85 39.85 -19.81
CA TRP A 25 -23.93 38.53 -20.38
C TRP A 25 -23.59 38.65 -21.88
N GLY A 26 -22.28 38.62 -22.17
CA GLY A 26 -21.76 38.35 -23.47
C GLY A 26 -21.94 36.86 -23.69
N ILE A 27 -22.84 36.52 -24.60
CA ILE A 27 -23.01 35.20 -25.19
C ILE A 27 -21.62 34.63 -25.44
N ARG A 28 -21.23 33.59 -24.67
CA ARG A 28 -20.05 32.76 -24.96
C ARG A 28 -20.30 32.14 -26.33
N ASN A 29 -19.67 32.70 -27.35
CA ASN A 29 -19.54 32.07 -28.66
C ASN A 29 -18.19 31.37 -28.72
N ASP A 30 -18.28 30.06 -28.96
CA ASP A 30 -17.22 29.06 -28.98
C ASP A 30 -16.05 29.38 -29.90
N VAL A 31 -14.83 29.22 -29.38
CA VAL A 31 -13.90 28.10 -29.59
C VAL A 31 -12.60 28.59 -28.97
N GLU A 32 -12.26 28.18 -27.75
CA GLU A 32 -10.86 28.30 -27.31
C GLU A 32 -10.02 27.59 -28.37
N SER A 33 -9.11 28.34 -29.01
CA SER A 33 -8.28 27.72 -30.05
C SER A 33 -7.53 26.55 -29.42
N TYR A 34 -7.46 25.40 -30.09
CA TYR A 34 -6.70 24.25 -29.59
C TYR A 34 -5.26 24.59 -29.18
N ALA A 35 -4.68 25.66 -29.75
CA ALA A 35 -3.39 26.21 -29.34
C ALA A 35 -3.43 26.87 -27.95
N GLN A 36 -4.48 27.61 -27.61
CA GLN A 36 -4.63 28.20 -26.28
C GLN A 36 -4.79 27.11 -25.22
N LEU A 37 -5.67 26.13 -25.47
CA LEU A 37 -5.84 24.98 -24.57
C LEU A 37 -4.52 24.20 -24.39
N PHE A 38 -3.73 24.04 -25.45
CA PHE A 38 -2.39 23.44 -25.34
C PHE A 38 -1.48 24.23 -24.39
N ILE A 39 -1.45 25.56 -24.53
CA ILE A 39 -0.66 26.44 -23.65
C ILE A 39 -1.16 26.36 -22.21
N ASP A 40 -2.47 26.27 -22.00
CA ASP A 40 -3.06 26.18 -20.67
C ASP A 40 -2.74 24.84 -19.99
N VAL A 41 -2.77 23.72 -20.73
CA VAL A 41 -2.33 22.40 -20.24
C VAL A 41 -0.81 22.37 -19.98
N HIS A 42 -0.01 23.01 -20.84
CA HIS A 42 1.42 23.19 -20.56
C HIS A 42 1.64 24.00 -19.28
N ASP A 43 0.89 25.07 -19.07
CA ASP A 43 0.97 25.86 -17.84
C ASP A 43 0.52 25.06 -16.61
N LEU A 44 -0.48 24.18 -16.76
CA LEU A 44 -0.91 23.23 -15.73
C LEU A 44 0.24 22.29 -15.33
N GLY A 45 0.95 21.70 -16.30
CA GLY A 45 2.14 20.87 -16.04
C GLY A 45 3.23 21.65 -15.29
N ARG A 46 3.47 22.90 -15.67
CA ARG A 46 4.44 23.77 -14.98
C ARG A 46 4.04 24.04 -13.53
N ARG A 47 2.75 24.19 -13.24
CA ARG A 47 2.22 24.46 -11.88
C ARG A 47 2.54 23.34 -10.89
N ILE A 48 2.81 22.10 -11.34
CA ILE A 48 3.28 21.00 -10.48
C ILE A 48 4.49 21.46 -9.68
N THR A 49 5.48 22.03 -10.36
CA THR A 49 6.72 22.48 -9.72
C THR A 49 6.57 23.78 -8.93
N LEU A 50 5.50 24.55 -9.17
CA LEU A 50 5.19 25.78 -8.43
C LEU A 50 4.42 25.49 -7.14
N HIS A 51 3.81 24.31 -7.02
CA HIS A 51 3.05 23.89 -5.85
C HIS A 51 3.95 23.79 -4.60
N SER A 52 3.40 24.09 -3.42
CA SER A 52 4.15 24.05 -2.15
C SER A 52 4.69 22.65 -1.85
N SER A 53 3.87 21.61 -2.07
CA SER A 53 4.25 20.20 -1.89
C SER A 53 5.44 19.78 -2.76
N PHE A 54 5.68 20.43 -3.91
CA PHE A 54 6.87 20.14 -4.71
C PHE A 54 8.15 20.70 -4.06
N ASN A 55 8.06 21.84 -3.37
CA ASN A 55 9.21 22.36 -2.63
C ASN A 55 9.51 21.48 -1.41
N GLU A 56 8.48 20.97 -0.73
CA GLU A 56 8.62 19.98 0.35
C GLU A 56 9.26 18.69 -0.18
N PHE A 57 8.77 18.17 -1.31
CA PHE A 57 9.35 17.02 -2.01
C PHE A 57 10.86 17.18 -2.25
N LEU A 58 11.30 18.32 -2.80
CA LEU A 58 12.72 18.59 -3.00
C LEU A 58 13.50 18.75 -1.67
N GLY A 59 12.85 19.26 -0.62
CA GLY A 59 13.42 19.42 0.71
C GLY A 59 13.83 18.11 1.37
N HIS A 60 13.14 17.01 1.07
CA HIS A 60 13.44 15.68 1.59
C HIS A 60 14.55 14.94 0.83
N ILE A 61 15.07 15.48 -0.29
CA ILE A 61 16.14 14.81 -1.05
C ILE A 61 17.47 14.95 -0.28
N PRO A 62 18.08 13.83 0.18
CA PRO A 62 19.33 13.89 0.92
C PRO A 62 20.45 14.49 0.07
N ASP A 63 21.34 15.24 0.73
CA ASP A 63 22.59 15.77 0.16
C ASP A 63 22.44 16.57 -1.15
N ARG A 64 21.25 17.12 -1.42
CA ARG A 64 20.91 17.77 -2.71
C ARG A 64 21.26 16.92 -3.92
N LYS A 65 21.07 15.59 -3.84
CA LYS A 65 21.29 14.68 -4.99
C LYS A 65 20.54 15.09 -6.26
N TRP A 66 19.52 15.95 -6.18
CA TRP A 66 18.85 16.55 -7.34
C TRP A 66 19.73 17.50 -8.17
N ASP A 67 20.90 17.93 -7.67
CA ASP A 67 21.92 18.66 -8.45
C ASP A 67 22.59 17.75 -9.50
N SER A 68 22.49 16.44 -9.33
CA SER A 68 22.99 15.45 -10.29
C SER A 68 21.91 15.10 -11.33
N ARG A 69 22.33 14.44 -12.41
CA ARG A 69 21.44 14.15 -13.54
C ARG A 69 20.29 13.22 -13.11
N VAL A 70 19.07 13.67 -13.32
CA VAL A 70 17.82 12.97 -12.99
C VAL A 70 17.20 12.45 -14.28
N TYR A 71 16.91 11.16 -14.35
CA TYR A 71 16.10 10.61 -15.43
C TYR A 71 14.61 10.76 -15.10
N LEU A 72 13.83 11.32 -16.00
CA LEU A 72 12.38 11.45 -15.85
C LEU A 72 11.68 10.28 -16.54
N SER A 73 10.70 9.66 -15.86
CA SER A 73 9.89 8.60 -16.45
C SER A 73 8.45 8.67 -16.00
N ARG A 74 7.52 8.72 -16.95
CA ARG A 74 6.11 8.41 -16.70
C ARG A 74 5.95 6.92 -16.37
N ILE A 75 5.14 6.60 -15.37
CA ILE A 75 4.87 5.22 -14.93
C ILE A 75 3.37 4.94 -14.73
N ASP A 76 2.53 5.78 -15.34
CA ASP A 76 1.07 5.66 -15.33
C ASP A 76 0.64 4.25 -15.67
N ASP A 77 -0.19 3.68 -14.80
CA ASP A 77 -0.72 2.33 -14.91
C ASP A 77 0.32 1.35 -15.47
N LEU A 78 1.34 1.05 -14.65
CA LEU A 78 2.10 -0.19 -14.75
C LEU A 78 1.45 -1.30 -13.90
N PRO A 79 0.21 -1.81 -14.18
CA PRO A 79 -0.01 -3.22 -13.98
C PRO A 79 0.84 -3.88 -15.05
N ILE A 80 2.08 -4.16 -14.67
CA ILE A 80 3.07 -5.05 -15.29
C ILE A 80 2.64 -5.50 -16.68
N GLY A 81 3.36 -5.14 -17.75
CA GLY A 81 3.15 -5.60 -19.14
C GLY A 81 1.85 -5.21 -19.85
N ARG A 82 1.22 -4.09 -19.47
CA ARG A 82 0.54 -3.25 -20.48
C ARG A 82 1.55 -2.22 -20.98
N GLY A 83 1.63 -2.05 -22.30
CA GLY A 83 2.44 -0.98 -22.91
C GLY A 83 1.89 0.39 -22.52
N TYR A 84 2.72 1.42 -22.69
CA TYR A 84 2.25 2.80 -22.68
C TYR A 84 1.11 2.95 -23.70
N GLY A 85 0.04 3.67 -23.32
CA GLY A 85 -0.92 4.15 -24.30
C GLY A 85 -0.26 5.15 -25.25
N ASP A 86 -0.89 5.42 -26.39
CA ASP A 86 -0.44 6.51 -27.26
C ASP A 86 -0.52 7.83 -26.46
N LEU A 87 0.60 8.55 -26.35
CA LEU A 87 0.60 9.90 -25.78
C LEU A 87 -0.19 10.81 -26.71
N ASP A 88 -1.24 11.43 -26.20
CA ASP A 88 -1.95 12.43 -26.97
C ASP A 88 -1.24 13.80 -26.88
N LYS A 89 -1.78 14.79 -27.60
CA LYS A 89 -1.21 16.14 -27.62
C LYS A 89 -1.27 16.85 -26.27
N TRP A 90 -2.19 16.45 -25.39
CA TRP A 90 -2.38 17.05 -24.07
C TRP A 90 -1.44 16.43 -23.06
N ASP A 91 -1.24 15.11 -23.12
CA ASP A 91 -0.16 14.43 -22.42
C ASP A 91 1.20 15.08 -22.74
N MET A 92 1.49 15.32 -24.03
CA MET A 92 2.72 15.99 -24.45
C MET A 92 2.81 17.43 -23.92
N ALA A 93 1.71 18.19 -23.94
CA ALA A 93 1.67 19.55 -23.41
C ALA A 93 1.98 19.57 -21.92
N LEU A 94 1.32 18.69 -21.16
CA LEU A 94 1.45 18.54 -19.72
C LEU A 94 2.89 18.15 -19.34
N GLU A 95 3.44 17.12 -19.98
CA GLU A 95 4.79 16.63 -19.72
C GLU A 95 5.85 17.68 -20.08
N THR A 96 5.71 18.36 -21.22
CA THR A 96 6.60 19.47 -21.61
C THR A 96 6.56 20.59 -20.58
N GLY A 97 5.38 20.96 -20.10
CA GLY A 97 5.20 21.96 -19.05
C GLY A 97 5.84 21.55 -17.72
N PHE A 98 5.71 20.28 -17.35
CA PHE A 98 6.34 19.72 -16.16
C PHE A 98 7.87 19.79 -16.28
N ILE A 99 8.44 19.39 -17.43
CA ILE A 99 9.88 19.46 -17.72
C ILE A 99 10.38 20.92 -17.66
N ASP A 100 9.66 21.89 -18.25
CA ASP A 100 9.99 23.32 -18.13
C ASP A 100 10.05 23.74 -16.66
N GLY A 101 9.08 23.32 -15.86
CA GLY A 101 9.06 23.53 -14.42
C GLY A 101 10.30 22.95 -13.70
N LEU A 102 10.66 21.69 -14.00
CA LEU A 102 11.80 21.00 -13.39
C LEU A 102 13.13 21.70 -13.72
N ILE A 103 13.33 22.09 -14.97
CA ILE A 103 14.52 22.82 -15.43
C ILE A 103 14.60 24.19 -14.73
N ARG A 104 13.48 24.90 -14.59
CA ARG A 104 13.43 26.19 -13.87
C ARG A 104 13.74 26.06 -12.37
N LYS A 105 13.47 24.89 -11.78
CA LYS A 105 13.86 24.56 -10.41
C LYS A 105 15.33 24.15 -10.27
N GLY A 106 16.06 24.05 -11.38
CA GLY A 106 17.49 23.77 -11.41
C GLY A 106 17.84 22.29 -11.58
N LEU A 107 16.88 21.41 -11.86
CA LEU A 107 17.16 19.99 -12.08
C LEU A 107 17.76 19.77 -13.48
N ILE A 108 18.74 18.86 -13.57
CA ILE A 108 19.33 18.43 -14.84
C ILE A 108 18.58 17.18 -15.31
N ILE A 109 17.62 17.37 -16.21
CA ILE A 109 16.75 16.27 -16.69
C ILE A 109 17.40 15.53 -17.87
N ALA A 110 17.44 14.21 -17.77
CA ALA A 110 17.63 13.30 -18.88
C ALA A 110 16.30 12.63 -19.19
N GLU A 111 16.02 12.45 -20.47
CA GLU A 111 14.82 11.77 -20.95
C GLU A 111 15.20 10.96 -22.19
N LYS A 112 14.53 9.82 -22.40
CA LYS A 112 14.57 9.08 -23.65
C LYS A 112 13.25 9.31 -24.35
N LEU A 113 13.29 9.88 -25.56
CA LEU A 113 12.13 10.04 -26.44
C LEU A 113 11.59 8.70 -26.99
N ASP A 114 12.17 7.57 -26.55
CA ASP A 114 11.64 6.23 -26.76
C ASP A 114 11.30 5.68 -25.36
N HIS A 115 10.01 5.45 -25.09
CA HIS A 115 9.52 5.04 -23.77
C HIS A 115 10.35 3.89 -23.18
N VAL A 116 10.68 3.98 -21.88
CA VAL A 116 11.18 2.83 -21.14
C VAL A 116 10.14 1.73 -21.22
N SER A 117 10.54 0.48 -21.36
CA SER A 117 9.59 -0.61 -21.46
C SER A 117 8.98 -0.91 -20.08
N PRO A 118 7.67 -1.18 -20.02
CA PRO A 118 7.10 -1.75 -18.81
C PRO A 118 7.79 -3.08 -18.53
N ARG A 119 8.00 -3.37 -17.26
CA ARG A 119 8.58 -4.65 -16.82
C ARG A 119 7.76 -5.82 -17.35
N ASN A 120 8.47 -6.88 -17.77
CA ASN A 120 7.85 -8.04 -18.41
C ASN A 120 6.96 -8.85 -17.44
N LYS A 121 5.69 -9.07 -17.80
CA LYS A 121 4.73 -9.96 -17.10
C LYS A 121 5.27 -11.36 -16.85
N SER A 122 6.10 -11.91 -17.74
CA SER A 122 6.61 -13.27 -17.59
C SER A 122 7.73 -13.39 -16.56
N GLU A 123 8.26 -12.28 -16.03
CA GLU A 123 9.14 -12.33 -14.85
C GLU A 123 8.39 -12.79 -13.59
N PHE A 124 7.06 -12.76 -13.65
CA PHE A 124 6.17 -13.19 -12.59
C PHE A 124 5.71 -14.61 -12.95
N ILE A 125 6.05 -15.57 -12.10
CA ILE A 125 5.87 -17.01 -12.39
C ILE A 125 4.38 -17.36 -12.26
N ASP A 126 3.62 -17.28 -13.36
CA ASP A 126 2.22 -17.75 -13.55
C ASP A 126 1.20 -17.49 -12.42
N THR A 127 1.48 -16.50 -11.58
CA THR A 127 0.56 -15.88 -10.64
C THR A 127 0.44 -14.45 -11.09
N SER A 128 -0.79 -13.98 -11.31
CA SER A 128 -1.01 -12.59 -11.70
C SER A 128 -0.34 -11.70 -10.67
N PRO A 129 0.67 -10.91 -11.02
CA PRO A 129 1.35 -9.99 -10.10
C PRO A 129 0.52 -8.74 -9.84
N GLU A 130 -0.78 -8.94 -9.95
CA GLU A 130 -1.84 -7.98 -10.02
C GLU A 130 -2.43 -7.75 -8.62
N ASP A 131 -2.08 -8.57 -7.64
CA ASP A 131 -2.42 -8.32 -6.25
C ASP A 131 -1.14 -7.84 -5.55
N ALA A 132 -1.02 -6.52 -5.37
CA ALA A 132 -0.12 -5.79 -4.48
C ALA A 132 1.28 -6.37 -4.13
N PHE A 133 2.27 -6.06 -4.97
CA PHE A 133 3.67 -5.93 -4.54
C PHE A 133 4.22 -4.59 -5.02
N TYR A 134 4.62 -3.70 -4.10
CA TYR A 134 5.38 -2.51 -4.48
C TYR A 134 6.70 -2.92 -5.14
N MET A 135 6.72 -2.90 -6.47
CA MET A 135 7.81 -3.33 -7.32
C MET A 135 8.13 -2.26 -8.34
N HIS A 136 9.40 -2.22 -8.73
CA HIS A 136 9.79 -1.30 -9.78
C HIS A 136 9.17 -1.72 -11.11
N GLY A 137 8.47 -0.78 -11.76
CA GLY A 137 7.70 -1.04 -12.96
C GLY A 137 8.49 -0.91 -14.28
N ILE A 138 9.72 -0.39 -14.24
CA ILE A 138 10.60 -0.27 -15.41
C ILE A 138 11.39 -1.56 -15.64
N ASP A 139 11.59 -1.94 -16.90
CA ASP A 139 12.46 -3.05 -17.30
C ASP A 139 13.90 -2.91 -16.77
N LEU A 140 14.51 -4.04 -16.41
CA LEU A 140 15.86 -4.07 -15.85
C LEU A 140 16.94 -3.60 -16.83
N ASN A 141 16.78 -3.83 -18.14
CA ASN A 141 17.74 -3.38 -19.14
C ASN A 141 17.66 -1.86 -19.31
N ASP A 142 16.45 -1.31 -19.32
CA ASP A 142 16.25 0.14 -19.38
C ASP A 142 16.81 0.84 -18.14
N LEU A 143 16.66 0.25 -16.93
CA LEU A 143 17.36 0.72 -15.74
C LEU A 143 18.89 0.73 -15.92
N GLY A 144 19.43 -0.29 -16.56
CA GLY A 144 20.85 -0.37 -16.92
C GLY A 144 21.29 0.76 -17.86
N ILE A 145 20.49 1.05 -18.89
CA ILE A 145 20.74 2.14 -19.85
C ILE A 145 20.67 3.50 -19.14
N ILE A 146 19.65 3.75 -18.33
CA ILE A 146 19.48 4.99 -17.56
C ILE A 146 20.71 5.26 -16.68
N LYS A 147 21.19 4.22 -15.99
CA LYS A 147 22.34 4.34 -15.08
C LYS A 147 23.65 4.51 -15.84
N ASN A 148 23.92 3.68 -16.84
CA ASN A 148 25.24 3.57 -17.44
C ASN A 148 25.43 4.50 -18.64
N ASP A 149 24.43 4.60 -19.51
CA ASP A 149 24.55 5.32 -20.78
C ASP A 149 24.12 6.78 -20.61
N MET A 150 23.00 7.00 -19.92
CA MET A 150 22.50 8.36 -19.64
C MET A 150 23.21 9.00 -18.44
N GLN A 151 23.91 8.20 -17.64
CA GLN A 151 24.65 8.65 -16.45
C GLN A 151 23.74 9.37 -15.44
N ALA A 152 22.48 8.95 -15.34
CA ALA A 152 21.58 9.44 -14.31
C ALA A 152 21.91 8.75 -12.98
N SER A 153 21.99 9.54 -11.90
CA SER A 153 22.17 9.04 -10.54
C SER A 153 20.84 8.71 -9.87
N SER A 154 19.78 9.41 -10.32
CA SER A 154 18.45 9.38 -9.73
C SER A 154 17.41 9.24 -10.82
N LEU A 155 16.29 8.62 -10.44
CA LEU A 155 15.13 8.40 -11.29
C LEU A 155 13.94 9.11 -10.65
N LEU A 156 13.43 10.16 -11.31
CA LEU A 156 12.17 10.78 -10.97
C LEU A 156 11.08 10.09 -11.79
N THR A 157 10.18 9.39 -11.11
CA THR A 157 9.01 8.85 -11.78
C THR A 157 7.76 9.60 -11.36
N TYR A 158 6.80 9.68 -12.26
CA TYR A 158 5.49 10.23 -11.95
C TYR A 158 4.35 9.38 -12.49
N GLN A 159 3.24 9.40 -11.76
CA GLN A 159 1.99 8.76 -12.12
C GLN A 159 0.88 9.82 -12.17
N VAL A 160 0.26 10.00 -13.32
CA VAL A 160 -1.00 10.78 -13.44
C VAL A 160 -2.13 9.90 -12.93
N MET A 161 -2.75 10.31 -11.83
CA MET A 161 -3.89 9.60 -11.24
C MET A 161 -5.20 10.10 -11.85
N ASP A 162 -5.28 11.41 -12.07
CA ASP A 162 -6.39 12.07 -12.75
C ASP A 162 -5.91 13.28 -13.55
N PHE A 163 -6.54 13.51 -14.70
CA PHE A 163 -6.24 14.65 -15.56
C PHE A 163 -7.49 15.06 -16.34
N SER A 164 -7.85 16.35 -16.26
CA SER A 164 -8.90 16.97 -17.07
C SER A 164 -8.34 18.18 -17.80
N GLU A 165 -8.25 18.09 -19.13
CA GLU A 165 -7.90 19.22 -19.99
C GLU A 165 -8.97 20.32 -19.96
N SER A 166 -10.25 19.96 -19.84
CA SER A 166 -11.36 20.91 -19.85
C SER A 166 -11.47 21.69 -18.55
N ASP A 167 -11.20 21.03 -17.42
CA ASP A 167 -11.27 21.66 -16.09
C ASP A 167 -9.91 22.20 -15.65
N LEU A 168 -8.85 21.96 -16.44
CA LEU A 168 -7.45 22.27 -16.13
C LEU A 168 -7.07 21.78 -14.74
N SER A 169 -7.36 20.51 -14.47
CA SER A 169 -7.08 19.84 -13.20
C SER A 169 -6.19 18.61 -13.38
N LEU A 170 -5.35 18.35 -12.37
CA LEU A 170 -4.35 17.29 -12.39
C LEU A 170 -4.07 16.78 -10.98
N THR A 171 -4.22 15.48 -10.78
CA THR A 171 -3.67 14.76 -9.62
C THR A 171 -2.49 13.92 -10.08
N ILE A 172 -1.30 14.22 -9.56
CA ILE A 172 -0.05 13.54 -9.92
C ILE A 172 0.69 13.06 -8.68
N TYR A 173 1.17 11.83 -8.72
CA TYR A 173 2.08 11.28 -7.71
C TYR A 173 3.52 11.28 -8.23
N LEU A 174 4.46 11.76 -7.43
CA LEU A 174 5.87 11.87 -7.74
C LEU A 174 6.69 11.00 -6.77
N ARG A 175 7.75 10.37 -7.27
CA ARG A 175 8.78 9.73 -6.42
C ARG A 175 10.17 9.90 -7.02
N MET A 176 11.15 10.19 -6.16
CA MET A 176 12.57 10.24 -6.53
C MET A 176 13.29 9.01 -5.98
N ILE A 177 13.96 8.26 -6.84
CA ILE A 177 14.63 7.01 -6.51
C ILE A 177 16.14 7.16 -6.74
N ASP A 178 16.95 6.74 -5.77
CA ASP A 178 18.40 6.64 -5.93
C ASP A 178 18.76 5.37 -6.73
N LEU A 179 19.35 5.49 -7.91
CA LEU A 179 19.64 4.34 -8.81
C LEU A 179 20.81 3.45 -8.33
N GLU A 180 21.54 3.87 -7.30
CA GLU A 180 22.57 3.04 -6.67
C GLU A 180 21.96 2.05 -5.67
N SER A 181 21.19 2.57 -4.72
CA SER A 181 20.57 1.79 -3.64
C SER A 181 19.17 1.27 -3.97
N MET A 182 18.54 1.82 -5.01
CA MET A 182 17.12 1.66 -5.36
C MET A 182 16.17 2.12 -4.25
N LYS A 183 16.60 3.02 -3.37
CA LYS A 183 15.76 3.55 -2.30
C LYS A 183 14.96 4.75 -2.76
N VAL A 184 13.70 4.85 -2.31
CA VAL A 184 12.84 6.02 -2.53
C VAL A 184 13.30 7.12 -1.59
N MET A 185 13.90 8.17 -2.15
CA MET A 185 14.43 9.31 -1.39
C MET A 185 13.34 10.27 -0.94
N THR A 186 12.32 10.47 -1.75
CA THR A 186 11.18 11.36 -1.48
C THR A 186 10.00 10.98 -2.35
N SER A 187 8.78 11.28 -1.91
CA SER A 187 7.55 11.13 -2.68
C SER A 187 6.52 12.20 -2.30
N ALA A 188 5.58 12.50 -3.20
CA ALA A 188 4.50 13.43 -2.94
C ALA A 188 3.33 13.21 -3.91
N MET A 189 2.09 13.40 -3.42
CA MET A 189 0.92 13.62 -4.26
C MET A 189 0.68 15.12 -4.40
N ILE A 190 0.43 15.60 -5.61
CA ILE A 190 0.21 17.01 -5.93
C ILE A 190 -1.11 17.12 -6.70
N ASN A 191 -2.00 17.96 -6.17
CA ASN A 191 -3.32 18.23 -6.74
C ASN A 191 -3.34 19.68 -7.22
N ILE A 192 -3.70 19.90 -8.49
CA ILE A 192 -3.76 21.22 -9.11
C ILE A 192 -5.11 21.38 -9.79
N GLY A 193 -5.75 22.54 -9.61
CA GLY A 193 -7.07 22.82 -10.18
C GLY A 193 -8.22 22.41 -9.25
N GLU A 194 -9.44 22.61 -9.72
CA GLU A 194 -10.67 22.13 -9.06
C GLU A 194 -11.06 20.79 -9.68
N PHE A 195 -11.38 19.80 -8.84
CA PHE A 195 -11.72 18.45 -9.28
C PHE A 195 -13.23 18.22 -9.16
N ASP A 196 -13.78 17.45 -10.09
CA ASP A 196 -15.03 16.75 -9.83
C ASP A 196 -14.70 15.52 -8.97
N ASP A 197 -14.83 15.68 -7.65
CA ASP A 197 -14.41 14.71 -6.64
C ASP A 197 -14.86 13.26 -6.96
N ALA A 198 -15.97 13.08 -7.68
CA ALA A 198 -16.58 11.77 -7.87
C ALA A 198 -15.71 10.70 -8.59
N LYS A 199 -14.72 11.08 -9.41
CA LYS A 199 -13.95 10.09 -10.21
C LYS A 199 -12.69 9.54 -9.54
N VAL A 200 -12.06 10.31 -8.66
CA VAL A 200 -10.78 9.95 -8.01
C VAL A 200 -10.77 10.20 -6.49
N ALA A 201 -11.93 10.50 -5.90
CA ALA A 201 -12.06 10.69 -4.46
C ALA A 201 -11.61 9.45 -3.66
N GLU A 202 -11.88 8.25 -4.15
CA GLU A 202 -11.51 7.01 -3.45
C GLU A 202 -9.98 6.89 -3.38
N GLU A 203 -9.26 7.10 -4.48
CA GLU A 203 -7.80 7.08 -4.53
C GLU A 203 -7.18 8.19 -3.67
N ILE A 204 -7.68 9.42 -3.79
CA ILE A 204 -7.18 10.57 -3.00
C ILE A 204 -7.44 10.35 -1.51
N SER A 205 -8.61 9.82 -1.14
CA SER A 205 -8.94 9.46 0.24
C SER A 205 -8.01 8.38 0.75
N GLY A 206 -7.86 7.26 0.03
CA GLY A 206 -6.99 6.15 0.41
C GLY A 206 -5.53 6.58 0.59
N PHE A 207 -5.02 7.44 -0.29
CA PHE A 207 -3.70 8.06 -0.12
C PHE A 207 -3.63 8.88 1.17
N ASN A 208 -4.54 9.84 1.35
CA ASN A 208 -4.49 10.79 2.47
C ASN A 208 -4.64 10.08 3.81
N GLU A 209 -5.52 9.09 3.91
CA GLU A 209 -5.76 8.35 5.14
C GLU A 209 -4.56 7.50 5.55
N ALA A 210 -3.97 6.79 4.59
CA ALA A 210 -2.76 6.03 4.83
C ALA A 210 -1.55 6.94 5.16
N TYR A 211 -1.41 8.05 4.43
CA TYR A 211 -0.38 9.07 4.67
C TYR A 211 -0.48 9.65 6.08
N GLU A 212 -1.65 10.15 6.47
CA GLU A 212 -1.85 10.78 7.78
C GLU A 212 -1.64 9.80 8.94
N ILE A 213 -2.10 8.55 8.83
CA ILE A 213 -1.80 7.55 9.87
C ILE A 213 -0.30 7.35 9.99
N ILE A 214 0.37 6.98 8.89
CA ILE A 214 1.76 6.52 8.92
C ILE A 214 2.72 7.66 9.29
N LYS A 215 2.46 8.88 8.81
CA LYS A 215 3.21 10.08 9.18
C LYS A 215 3.20 10.32 10.70
N ASN A 216 2.08 10.04 11.34
CA ASN A 216 1.84 10.33 12.76
C ASN A 216 2.17 9.16 13.70
N VAL A 217 2.59 7.99 13.19
CA VAL A 217 3.00 6.87 14.05
C VAL A 217 4.27 7.23 14.80
N GLY A 218 4.13 7.49 16.10
CA GLY A 218 5.23 7.97 16.94
C GLY A 218 6.04 6.89 17.66
N ASP A 219 5.67 5.62 17.54
CA ASP A 219 6.26 4.50 18.29
C ASP A 219 6.91 3.43 17.40
N PHE A 220 7.18 3.74 16.12
CA PHE A 220 7.97 2.85 15.28
C PHE A 220 9.35 2.55 15.92
N PRO A 221 9.86 1.32 15.83
CA PRO A 221 11.22 1.03 16.29
C PRO A 221 12.26 1.88 15.55
N SER A 222 13.10 2.62 16.28
CA SER A 222 14.18 3.42 15.68
C SER A 222 15.19 2.59 14.87
N SER A 223 15.26 1.28 15.11
CA SER A 223 16.04 0.31 14.33
C SER A 223 15.60 0.21 12.86
N ILE A 224 14.40 0.66 12.52
CA ILE A 224 13.89 0.71 11.15
C ILE A 224 14.61 1.82 10.37
N PHE A 225 14.66 3.03 10.93
CA PHE A 225 15.14 4.26 10.29
C PHE A 225 16.66 4.42 10.36
N THR A 226 17.38 3.42 9.85
CA THR A 226 18.85 3.41 9.81
C THR A 226 19.36 3.44 8.37
N LYS A 227 20.61 3.87 8.13
CA LYS A 227 21.24 3.80 6.80
C LYS A 227 21.18 2.40 6.18
N SER A 228 21.33 1.37 7.02
CA SER A 228 21.23 -0.04 6.65
C SER A 228 19.80 -0.55 6.52
N GLY A 229 18.80 0.19 6.99
CA GLY A 229 17.39 -0.19 6.88
C GLY A 229 16.97 -0.27 5.43
N SER A 230 16.30 -1.35 5.05
CA SER A 230 15.85 -1.63 3.69
C SER A 230 14.53 -2.37 3.79
N LEU A 231 13.45 -1.66 3.54
CA LEU A 231 12.09 -2.04 3.83
C LEU A 231 11.33 -2.36 2.54
N ALA A 232 10.76 -3.56 2.49
CA ALA A 232 9.76 -3.96 1.52
C ALA A 232 8.36 -3.68 2.07
N LEU A 233 7.47 -3.15 1.22
CA LEU A 233 6.03 -3.05 1.51
C LEU A 233 5.28 -4.24 0.90
N LEU A 234 4.26 -4.74 1.61
CA LEU A 234 3.39 -5.84 1.20
C LEU A 234 1.97 -5.63 1.75
N ASN A 235 0.96 -5.64 0.88
CA ASN A 235 -0.43 -5.70 1.32
C ASN A 235 -0.71 -7.08 1.90
N ALA A 236 -1.11 -7.18 3.16
CA ALA A 236 -1.46 -8.43 3.82
C ALA A 236 -2.72 -9.08 3.20
N ASP A 237 -3.55 -8.34 2.49
CA ASP A 237 -4.69 -8.92 1.76
C ASP A 237 -4.29 -9.62 0.48
N ILE A 238 -3.09 -9.37 -0.04
CA ILE A 238 -2.52 -10.32 -0.99
C ILE A 238 -2.44 -11.69 -0.34
N LEU A 239 -2.27 -11.78 0.98
CA LEU A 239 -2.28 -13.03 1.75
C LEU A 239 -3.67 -13.55 2.08
N ASN A 240 -4.73 -12.88 1.61
CA ASN A 240 -6.07 -13.18 2.06
C ASN A 240 -6.59 -14.52 1.56
N ILE A 241 -7.18 -15.18 2.53
CA ILE A 241 -7.87 -16.45 2.55
C ILE A 241 -9.06 -16.47 1.61
N SER A 242 -9.22 -15.78 0.49
CA SER A 242 -10.33 -16.08 -0.47
C SER A 242 -9.83 -16.64 -1.80
N GLY A 243 -8.51 -16.55 -2.03
CA GLY A 243 -7.79 -16.91 -3.25
C GLY A 243 -8.45 -16.55 -4.57
N LYS A 244 -9.27 -15.49 -4.59
CA LYS A 244 -9.74 -14.83 -5.80
C LYS A 244 -8.69 -13.81 -6.26
N TYR A 245 -7.50 -14.29 -6.59
CA TYR A 245 -6.41 -13.48 -7.17
C TYR A 245 -6.57 -13.39 -8.68
N LYS A 246 -7.31 -12.39 -9.15
CA LYS A 246 -7.64 -12.26 -10.59
C LYS A 246 -7.72 -10.82 -11.11
N LYS A 247 -7.37 -9.80 -10.32
CA LYS A 247 -7.55 -8.40 -10.73
C LYS A 247 -6.28 -7.60 -10.47
N ALA A 248 -5.89 -6.80 -11.46
CA ALA A 248 -4.85 -5.76 -11.36
C ALA A 248 -4.99 -4.94 -10.06
N PRO A 249 -3.88 -4.40 -9.51
CA PRO A 249 -3.97 -3.64 -8.27
C PRO A 249 -4.89 -2.47 -8.59
N SER A 250 -5.90 -2.25 -7.75
CA SER A 250 -6.77 -1.10 -7.97
C SER A 250 -5.93 0.18 -7.90
N LYS A 251 -6.33 1.21 -8.65
CA LYS A 251 -5.74 2.54 -8.51
C LYS A 251 -5.77 3.01 -7.05
N GLU A 252 -6.83 2.64 -6.34
CA GLU A 252 -6.97 2.82 -4.89
C GLU A 252 -5.86 2.11 -4.10
N THR A 253 -5.58 0.83 -4.37
CA THR A 253 -4.48 0.09 -3.70
C THR A 253 -3.13 0.77 -3.92
N MET A 254 -2.86 1.22 -5.16
CA MET A 254 -1.63 1.95 -5.47
C MET A 254 -1.57 3.29 -4.71
N ALA A 255 -2.68 4.01 -4.64
CA ALA A 255 -2.78 5.26 -3.90
C ALA A 255 -2.52 5.06 -2.39
N ILE A 256 -3.07 3.99 -1.81
CA ILE A 256 -2.80 3.60 -0.42
C ILE A 256 -1.31 3.30 -0.20
N GLU A 257 -0.68 2.49 -1.05
CA GLU A 257 0.77 2.21 -0.95
C GLU A 257 1.61 3.49 -1.07
N ASN A 258 1.25 4.36 -2.01
CA ASN A 258 1.88 5.67 -2.18
C ASN A 258 1.72 6.55 -0.92
N GLY A 259 0.55 6.50 -0.27
CA GLY A 259 0.29 7.17 1.00
C GLY A 259 1.17 6.64 2.13
N ILE A 260 1.28 5.31 2.27
CA ILE A 260 2.15 4.66 3.26
C ILE A 260 3.62 5.06 3.06
N ILE A 261 4.10 5.02 1.81
CA ILE A 261 5.49 5.37 1.48
C ILE A 261 5.77 6.82 1.82
N THR A 262 4.89 7.73 1.40
CA THR A 262 5.03 9.16 1.68
C THR A 262 4.96 9.41 3.19
N GLY A 263 4.09 8.72 3.92
CA GLY A 263 3.98 8.85 5.36
C GLY A 263 5.23 8.34 6.09
N LEU A 264 5.88 7.29 5.61
CA LEU A 264 7.14 6.79 6.19
C LEU A 264 8.29 7.76 5.96
N ILE A 265 8.35 8.39 4.79
CA ILE A 265 9.36 9.39 4.45
C ILE A 265 9.17 10.65 5.31
N ASN A 266 7.92 11.10 5.45
CA ASN A 266 7.58 12.34 6.15
C ASN A 266 7.26 12.14 7.64
N ASN A 267 7.60 10.98 8.22
CA ASN A 267 7.20 10.65 9.59
C ASN A 267 7.78 11.64 10.61
N GLU A 268 6.93 12.23 11.44
CA GLU A 268 7.31 13.36 12.31
C GLU A 268 8.30 13.01 13.43
N LYS A 269 8.51 11.72 13.73
CA LYS A 269 9.41 11.26 14.81
C LYS A 269 10.77 10.77 14.32
N TYR A 270 10.90 10.40 13.04
CA TYR A 270 12.11 9.76 12.53
C TYR A 270 12.77 10.61 11.46
N ASN A 271 14.08 10.41 11.30
CA ASN A 271 14.92 11.32 10.52
C ASN A 271 14.79 11.05 9.01
N ASP A 272 14.36 12.07 8.27
CA ASP A 272 14.21 12.15 6.81
C ASP A 272 15.48 11.75 6.03
N ASN A 273 16.66 11.84 6.64
CA ASN A 273 17.93 11.62 5.94
C ASN A 273 18.30 10.16 5.65
N ASN A 274 17.49 9.19 6.08
CA ASN A 274 17.74 7.77 5.81
C ASN A 274 16.56 7.13 5.09
N PRO A 275 16.51 7.20 3.74
CA PRO A 275 15.56 6.44 2.95
C PRO A 275 15.58 4.95 3.33
N ILE A 276 14.41 4.40 3.66
CA ILE A 276 14.26 3.00 4.05
C ILE A 276 13.50 2.18 3.00
N ILE A 277 12.57 2.79 2.27
CA ILE A 277 11.75 2.08 1.27
C ILE A 277 12.63 1.74 0.07
N LYS A 278 12.60 0.47 -0.33
CA LYS A 278 13.35 -0.02 -1.48
C LYS A 278 12.44 -0.43 -2.64
N GLU A 279 12.70 0.14 -3.80
CA GLU A 279 12.16 -0.27 -5.08
C GLU A 279 12.78 -1.60 -5.50
N LYS A 280 11.94 -2.61 -5.65
CA LYS A 280 12.41 -3.98 -5.89
C LYS A 280 12.66 -4.16 -7.39
N THR A 281 13.92 -4.33 -7.77
CA THR A 281 14.33 -4.63 -9.15
C THR A 281 14.18 -6.11 -9.49
N ARG A 282 13.96 -6.98 -8.51
CA ARG A 282 13.59 -8.39 -8.69
C ARG A 282 12.23 -8.65 -8.05
N GLY A 283 11.39 -9.41 -8.74
CA GLY A 283 10.05 -9.71 -8.24
C GLY A 283 10.06 -10.64 -7.04
N PHE A 284 8.97 -10.57 -6.25
CA PHE A 284 8.62 -11.70 -5.41
C PHE A 284 8.33 -12.87 -6.32
N LYS A 285 9.12 -13.92 -6.19
CA LYS A 285 8.79 -15.16 -6.86
C LYS A 285 7.55 -15.70 -6.09
N LEU A 286 6.48 -16.10 -6.79
CA LEU A 286 5.40 -16.96 -6.28
C LEU A 286 5.54 -18.34 -6.97
N LYS A 287 5.49 -19.48 -6.25
CA LYS A 287 5.81 -20.81 -6.83
C LYS A 287 4.53 -21.49 -7.30
N TYR A 288 4.67 -22.22 -8.41
CA TYR A 288 3.78 -23.23 -9.01
C TYR A 288 2.71 -22.75 -10.01
N PRO A 289 3.00 -22.76 -11.32
CA PRO A 289 1.98 -22.65 -12.37
C PRO A 289 1.10 -23.89 -12.53
N SER A 290 1.69 -25.09 -12.40
CA SER A 290 1.08 -26.32 -12.93
C SER A 290 0.29 -27.13 -11.90
N VAL A 291 -0.11 -26.51 -10.78
CA VAL A 291 -0.87 -27.17 -9.69
C VAL A 291 -2.25 -26.50 -9.46
N TYR A 292 -2.51 -25.33 -10.04
CA TYR A 292 -3.69 -24.50 -9.72
C TYR A 292 -4.72 -24.37 -10.84
N ASN A 293 -5.37 -25.48 -11.22
CA ASN A 293 -6.63 -25.35 -11.97
C ASN A 293 -7.89 -25.45 -11.10
N SER A 294 -7.76 -25.68 -9.78
CA SER A 294 -8.85 -25.56 -8.79
C SER A 294 -8.27 -25.77 -7.39
N ILE A 295 -7.59 -24.80 -6.79
CA ILE A 295 -7.20 -24.86 -5.36
C ILE A 295 -7.07 -23.46 -4.79
N VAL A 296 -7.80 -23.23 -3.73
CA VAL A 296 -7.66 -22.15 -2.75
C VAL A 296 -7.08 -22.74 -1.45
N PHE A 297 -6.56 -21.97 -0.48
CA PHE A 297 -5.75 -22.55 0.61
C PHE A 297 -4.91 -21.54 1.40
N ASN A 298 -5.41 -21.02 2.53
CA ASN A 298 -4.82 -20.01 3.42
C ASN A 298 -3.33 -20.19 3.74
N THR A 299 -2.64 -19.06 3.94
CA THR A 299 -1.19 -18.78 3.93
C THR A 299 -0.62 -18.64 2.52
N ASN A 300 -0.31 -17.40 2.19
CA ASN A 300 0.16 -17.04 0.87
C ASN A 300 1.52 -17.62 0.53
N PRO A 301 1.75 -17.97 -0.75
CA PRO A 301 3.01 -18.54 -1.20
C PRO A 301 4.02 -17.44 -1.44
N ILE A 302 4.55 -16.80 -0.38
CA ILE A 302 5.85 -16.16 -0.55
C ILE A 302 6.83 -17.32 -0.90
N ILE A 303 7.50 -17.31 -2.07
CA ILE A 303 8.39 -18.43 -2.51
C ILE A 303 9.44 -18.78 -1.48
N TYR A 304 9.77 -17.80 -0.67
CA TYR A 304 10.78 -17.91 0.35
C TYR A 304 10.35 -18.91 1.42
N GLU A 305 10.95 -20.08 1.38
CA GLU A 305 10.79 -21.04 2.47
C GLU A 305 11.41 -20.52 3.77
N GLU A 306 12.29 -19.54 3.65
CA GLU A 306 13.01 -18.90 4.73
C GLU A 306 13.17 -17.40 4.49
N TRP A 307 13.15 -16.61 5.56
CA TRP A 307 13.46 -15.18 5.51
C TRP A 307 14.82 -14.87 4.86
N SER A 308 15.77 -15.81 4.94
CA SER A 308 17.06 -15.70 4.28
C SER A 308 16.96 -15.59 2.75
N GLU A 309 15.96 -16.24 2.15
CA GLU A 309 15.71 -16.22 0.70
C GLU A 309 15.08 -14.88 0.29
N LEU A 310 14.14 -14.36 1.08
CA LEU A 310 13.57 -13.02 0.90
C LEU A 310 14.67 -11.96 0.88
N PHE A 311 15.57 -12.02 1.86
CA PHE A 311 16.69 -11.09 1.95
C PHE A 311 17.62 -11.22 0.74
N LYS A 312 17.96 -12.43 0.30
CA LYS A 312 18.87 -12.64 -0.84
C LYS A 312 18.33 -12.10 -2.16
N GLU A 313 17.03 -12.19 -2.39
CA GLU A 313 16.41 -11.80 -3.67
C GLU A 313 16.01 -10.33 -3.71
N THR A 314 15.63 -9.74 -2.58
CA THR A 314 15.16 -8.34 -2.50
C THR A 314 16.20 -7.38 -1.92
N ASP A 315 17.16 -7.90 -1.15
CA ASP A 315 18.07 -7.14 -0.29
C ASP A 315 17.31 -6.19 0.67
N CYS A 316 16.09 -6.58 1.05
CA CYS A 316 15.30 -5.97 2.11
C CYS A 316 15.49 -6.74 3.41
N ASN A 317 15.97 -6.05 4.45
CA ASN A 317 16.12 -6.63 5.79
C ASN A 317 14.87 -6.43 6.67
N LEU A 318 13.90 -5.66 6.19
CA LEU A 318 12.62 -5.42 6.82
C LEU A 318 11.49 -5.67 5.82
N LEU A 319 10.38 -6.21 6.31
CA LEU A 319 9.12 -6.32 5.58
C LEU A 319 8.04 -5.62 6.41
N MET A 320 7.41 -4.60 5.84
CA MET A 320 6.18 -4.03 6.36
C MET A 320 5.01 -4.69 5.66
N MET A 321 4.16 -5.33 6.44
CA MET A 321 2.86 -5.79 6.03
C MET A 321 1.82 -4.78 6.49
N TYR A 322 0.86 -4.48 5.63
CA TYR A 322 -0.24 -3.58 5.97
C TYR A 322 -1.57 -4.16 5.53
N ARG A 323 -2.67 -3.79 6.19
CA ARG A 323 -4.03 -4.03 5.71
C ARG A 323 -4.81 -2.73 5.82
N PHE A 324 -5.35 -2.28 4.69
CA PHE A 324 -6.26 -1.15 4.64
C PHE A 324 -7.68 -1.66 4.83
N MET A 325 -8.40 -1.11 5.79
CA MET A 325 -9.79 -1.44 6.12
C MET A 325 -10.63 -0.21 5.79
N PRO A 326 -11.31 -0.16 4.62
CA PRO A 326 -11.85 1.08 4.02
C PRO A 326 -12.67 2.00 4.92
N GLU A 327 -13.32 1.46 5.94
CA GLU A 327 -14.14 2.24 6.88
C GLU A 327 -13.58 2.33 8.30
N ASN A 328 -12.52 1.58 8.59
CA ASN A 328 -12.04 1.43 9.95
C ASN A 328 -10.66 2.06 10.15
N GLY A 329 -9.71 1.76 9.27
CA GLY A 329 -8.33 2.15 9.52
C GLY A 329 -7.27 1.35 8.79
N LEU A 330 -6.07 1.37 9.37
CA LEU A 330 -4.88 0.72 8.83
C LEU A 330 -4.23 -0.16 9.90
N TYR A 331 -4.06 -1.45 9.60
CA TYR A 331 -3.20 -2.33 10.38
C TYR A 331 -1.80 -2.35 9.77
N VAL A 332 -0.77 -2.36 10.62
CA VAL A 332 0.64 -2.41 10.23
C VAL A 332 1.40 -3.40 11.09
N LYS A 333 2.24 -4.21 10.44
CA LYS A 333 3.21 -5.10 11.08
C LYS A 333 4.56 -4.97 10.40
N ILE A 334 5.64 -4.88 11.18
CA ILE A 334 7.01 -4.83 10.66
C ILE A 334 7.79 -6.05 11.14
N ILE A 335 8.39 -6.73 10.19
CA ILE A 335 9.08 -8.00 10.36
C ILE A 335 10.57 -7.79 10.04
N ASN A 336 11.43 -8.24 10.95
CA ASN A 336 12.86 -8.30 10.74
C ASN A 336 13.25 -9.60 10.01
N VAL A 337 13.54 -9.45 8.72
CA VAL A 337 13.90 -10.55 7.83
C VAL A 337 15.23 -11.18 8.24
N ARG A 338 16.18 -10.37 8.72
CA ARG A 338 17.49 -10.87 9.18
C ARG A 338 17.43 -11.59 10.52
N ASP A 339 16.43 -11.29 11.34
CA ASP A 339 16.15 -11.99 12.60
C ASP A 339 15.07 -13.06 12.41
N ASN A 340 15.20 -13.82 11.32
CA ASN A 340 14.35 -14.96 10.98
C ASN A 340 12.84 -14.69 11.17
N GLY A 341 12.37 -13.54 10.68
CA GLY A 341 10.96 -13.19 10.70
C GLY A 341 10.44 -12.63 12.00
N ARG A 342 11.31 -12.23 12.93
CA ARG A 342 10.86 -11.64 14.19
C ARG A 342 9.99 -10.42 13.91
N ILE A 343 8.80 -10.39 14.50
CA ILE A 343 7.91 -9.23 14.44
C ILE A 343 8.46 -8.19 15.44
N ILE A 344 8.85 -7.03 14.93
CA ILE A 344 9.44 -5.94 15.72
C ILE A 344 8.45 -4.81 15.98
N TYR A 345 7.35 -4.77 15.22
CA TYR A 345 6.27 -3.81 15.38
C TYR A 345 4.95 -4.42 14.90
N SER A 346 3.86 -4.10 15.59
CA SER A 346 2.49 -4.47 15.21
C SER A 346 1.54 -3.49 15.89
N ASN A 347 0.63 -2.88 15.13
CA ASN A 347 -0.45 -2.07 15.68
C ASN A 347 -1.56 -1.82 14.63
N ALA A 348 -2.76 -1.48 15.10
CA ALA A 348 -3.86 -1.01 14.28
C ALA A 348 -4.18 0.45 14.61
N PHE A 349 -4.62 1.21 13.60
CA PHE A 349 -4.89 2.64 13.71
C PHE A 349 -6.22 2.96 13.05
N ALA A 350 -7.09 3.68 13.75
CA ALA A 350 -8.34 4.16 13.16
C ALA A 350 -8.11 5.38 12.26
N PHE A 351 -8.95 5.57 11.23
CA PHE A 351 -8.95 6.80 10.45
C PHE A 351 -9.44 7.99 11.29
N ASN A 352 -8.83 9.16 11.07
CA ASN A 352 -9.18 10.37 11.81
C ASN A 352 -10.65 10.76 11.58
N GLY A 353 -11.41 10.89 12.66
CA GLY A 353 -12.81 11.35 12.60
C GLY A 353 -13.82 10.31 12.09
N ARG A 354 -13.39 9.09 11.73
CA ARG A 354 -14.31 7.99 11.38
C ARG A 354 -14.70 7.19 12.63
N ALA A 355 -15.94 6.72 12.65
CA ALA A 355 -16.43 5.86 13.71
C ALA A 355 -15.95 4.43 13.44
N ASP A 356 -15.21 3.85 14.38
CA ASP A 356 -14.82 2.45 14.25
C ASP A 356 -16.05 1.53 14.33
N GLU A 357 -16.27 0.77 13.27
CA GLU A 357 -17.37 -0.19 13.16
C GLU A 357 -17.14 -1.46 13.99
N GLY A 358 -16.02 -1.55 14.69
CA GLY A 358 -15.72 -2.60 15.69
C GLY A 358 -14.41 -3.32 15.43
N VAL A 359 -13.77 -3.14 14.27
CA VAL A 359 -12.55 -3.86 13.89
C VAL A 359 -11.36 -3.39 14.73
N ILE A 360 -11.12 -2.07 14.80
CA ILE A 360 -9.96 -1.50 15.52
C ILE A 360 -10.16 -1.62 17.04
N SER A 361 -11.38 -1.37 17.52
CA SER A 361 -11.80 -1.49 18.91
C SER A 361 -11.66 -2.93 19.36
N ASN A 362 -12.07 -3.92 18.55
CA ASN A 362 -11.87 -5.32 18.92
C ASN A 362 -10.40 -5.71 18.93
N HIS A 363 -9.58 -5.22 17.98
CA HIS A 363 -8.13 -5.36 18.07
C HIS A 363 -7.60 -4.84 19.41
N ASP A 364 -8.01 -3.64 19.84
CA ASP A 364 -7.56 -3.02 21.08
C ASP A 364 -8.06 -3.74 22.34
N VAL A 365 -9.32 -4.19 22.33
CA VAL A 365 -9.92 -5.02 23.37
C VAL A 365 -9.12 -6.31 23.51
N VAL A 366 -8.86 -7.01 22.41
CA VAL A 366 -8.09 -8.26 22.39
C VAL A 366 -6.67 -8.00 22.89
N MET A 367 -6.00 -6.96 22.41
CA MET A 367 -4.66 -6.58 22.84
C MET A 367 -4.59 -6.39 24.37
N ASN A 368 -5.53 -5.62 24.92
CA ASN A 368 -5.59 -5.30 26.34
C ASN A 368 -5.99 -6.51 27.19
N ALA A 369 -7.01 -7.25 26.78
CA ALA A 369 -7.48 -8.45 27.47
C ALA A 369 -6.41 -9.54 27.47
N PHE A 370 -5.70 -9.75 26.36
CA PHE A 370 -4.63 -10.74 26.29
C PHE A 370 -3.53 -10.42 27.29
N LYS A 371 -3.11 -9.15 27.38
CA LYS A 371 -2.12 -8.70 28.37
C LYS A 371 -2.60 -8.92 29.81
N ALA A 372 -3.89 -8.73 30.08
CA ALA A 372 -4.45 -8.81 31.42
C ALA A 372 -4.68 -10.26 31.88
N ASN A 373 -5.10 -11.13 30.97
CA ASN A 373 -5.63 -12.46 31.30
C ASN A 373 -4.62 -13.59 31.04
N ILE A 374 -3.53 -13.32 30.32
CA ILE A 374 -2.46 -14.29 30.03
C ILE A 374 -1.22 -13.97 30.86
N ASP A 375 -0.62 -14.99 31.49
CA ASP A 375 0.67 -14.83 32.16
C ASP A 375 1.78 -14.78 31.12
N ILE A 376 2.13 -13.55 30.74
CA ILE A 376 3.19 -13.28 29.77
C ILE A 376 4.55 -13.84 30.20
N SER A 377 4.77 -14.08 31.50
CA SER A 377 6.03 -14.69 31.98
C SER A 377 6.25 -16.09 31.41
N LEU A 378 5.18 -16.83 31.11
CA LEU A 378 5.23 -18.15 30.46
C LEU A 378 5.73 -18.09 29.02
N LEU A 379 5.61 -16.92 28.39
CA LEU A 379 5.92 -16.69 26.97
C LEU A 379 7.28 -16.00 26.76
N LYS A 380 7.84 -15.40 27.82
CA LYS A 380 9.13 -14.69 27.72
C LYS A 380 10.27 -15.64 27.38
N ASN A 381 11.12 -15.19 26.45
CA ASN A 381 12.27 -15.96 25.92
C ASN A 381 11.88 -17.29 25.25
N LYS A 382 10.60 -17.46 24.89
CA LYS A 382 10.09 -18.59 24.12
C LYS A 382 9.75 -18.11 22.71
N ARG A 383 9.90 -19.00 21.74
CA ARG A 383 9.38 -18.81 20.38
C ARG A 383 7.93 -19.27 20.37
N VAL A 384 7.03 -18.31 20.22
CA VAL A 384 5.58 -18.51 20.29
C VAL A 384 4.99 -18.65 18.90
N LEU A 385 4.13 -19.64 18.70
CA LEU A 385 3.27 -19.77 17.52
C LEU A 385 1.80 -19.61 17.93
N ILE A 386 1.07 -18.73 17.25
CA ILE A 386 -0.36 -18.50 17.46
C ILE A 386 -1.14 -19.34 16.46
N VAL A 387 -2.22 -19.97 16.92
CA VAL A 387 -3.00 -20.95 16.16
C VAL A 387 -4.48 -20.73 16.45
N ASN A 388 -5.29 -20.50 15.41
CA ASN A 388 -6.75 -20.51 15.52
C ASN A 388 -7.31 -21.93 15.82
N GLY A 389 -7.80 -22.16 17.03
CA GLY A 389 -8.39 -23.40 17.50
C GLY A 389 -9.78 -23.75 16.96
N ASP A 390 -10.58 -22.81 16.42
CA ASP A 390 -11.87 -23.17 15.75
C ASP A 390 -11.61 -23.81 14.39
N LYS A 391 -10.40 -23.55 13.92
CA LYS A 391 -9.84 -23.94 12.65
C LYS A 391 -9.20 -25.34 12.73
N GLN A 392 -9.74 -26.23 13.57
CA GLN A 392 -9.33 -27.63 13.68
C GLN A 392 -10.10 -28.51 12.69
N ALA A 393 -9.37 -29.41 12.01
CA ALA A 393 -9.84 -30.53 11.19
C ALA A 393 -11.23 -30.35 10.55
N VAL A 394 -11.31 -29.51 9.51
CA VAL A 394 -12.49 -29.39 8.63
C VAL A 394 -12.20 -30.18 7.35
N GLU A 395 -13.17 -30.92 6.82
CA GLU A 395 -13.04 -31.58 5.52
C GLU A 395 -12.69 -30.56 4.43
N SER A 396 -11.91 -30.94 3.41
CA SER A 396 -11.46 -30.02 2.35
C SER A 396 -12.60 -29.19 1.80
N GLU A 397 -13.68 -29.87 1.45
CA GLU A 397 -14.81 -29.28 0.72
C GLU A 397 -15.53 -28.24 1.58
N ALA A 398 -15.84 -28.57 2.84
CA ALA A 398 -16.44 -27.64 3.78
C ALA A 398 -15.54 -26.43 4.03
N TYR A 399 -14.22 -26.64 4.11
CA TYR A 399 -13.29 -25.52 4.18
C TYR A 399 -13.43 -24.61 2.96
N PHE A 400 -13.36 -25.18 1.74
CA PHE A 400 -13.48 -24.47 0.44
C PHE A 400 -14.73 -23.61 0.34
N GLU A 401 -15.80 -24.05 0.97
CA GLU A 401 -17.07 -23.32 1.01
C GLU A 401 -17.06 -22.17 2.02
N ASP A 402 -16.55 -22.38 3.25
CA ASP A 402 -16.59 -21.39 4.34
C ASP A 402 -15.58 -20.24 4.18
N GLN A 403 -14.50 -20.55 3.47
CA GLN A 403 -13.38 -19.66 3.25
C GLN A 403 -13.71 -18.21 2.87
N PRO A 404 -14.55 -17.97 1.84
CA PRO A 404 -14.76 -16.62 1.32
C PRO A 404 -15.51 -15.73 2.31
N TYR A 405 -16.01 -16.30 3.41
CA TYR A 405 -16.77 -15.61 4.45
C TYR A 405 -15.89 -15.16 5.63
N PHE A 406 -14.60 -15.49 5.67
CA PHE A 406 -13.68 -14.93 6.67
C PHE A 406 -13.50 -13.44 6.42
N ASN A 407 -13.80 -12.63 7.45
CA ASN A 407 -13.78 -11.18 7.37
C ASN A 407 -12.68 -10.57 8.26
N GLU A 408 -12.58 -9.23 8.25
CA GLU A 408 -11.56 -8.47 8.98
C GLU A 408 -11.59 -8.73 10.49
N MET A 409 -12.74 -9.12 11.06
CA MET A 409 -12.89 -9.41 12.48
C MET A 409 -12.12 -10.66 12.93
N ASN A 410 -12.08 -11.69 12.08
CA ASN A 410 -11.31 -12.88 12.41
C ASN A 410 -9.80 -12.56 12.50
N LEU A 411 -9.36 -11.54 11.78
CA LEU A 411 -7.96 -11.13 11.67
C LEU A 411 -7.58 -10.13 12.77
N SER A 412 -8.49 -9.21 13.12
CA SER A 412 -8.27 -8.24 14.20
C SER A 412 -8.01 -8.91 15.56
N ILE A 413 -8.59 -10.10 15.79
CA ILE A 413 -8.29 -10.93 16.97
C ILE A 413 -6.83 -11.40 16.99
N GLU A 414 -6.35 -12.00 15.90
CA GLU A 414 -4.97 -12.48 15.83
C GLU A 414 -3.98 -11.30 15.93
N GLU A 415 -4.26 -10.23 15.19
CA GLU A 415 -3.47 -9.01 15.16
C GLU A 415 -3.40 -8.34 16.54
N GLY A 416 -4.51 -8.32 17.30
CA GLY A 416 -4.55 -7.81 18.66
C GLY A 416 -3.66 -8.61 19.62
N MET A 417 -3.65 -9.94 19.52
CA MET A 417 -2.76 -10.80 20.31
C MET A 417 -1.29 -10.58 19.94
N ILE A 418 -0.98 -10.50 18.64
CA ILE A 418 0.37 -10.19 18.15
C ILE A 418 0.83 -8.84 18.71
N THR A 419 0.02 -7.79 18.58
CA THR A 419 0.31 -6.46 19.12
C THR A 419 0.57 -6.50 20.62
N SER A 420 -0.24 -7.24 21.39
CA SER A 420 -0.04 -7.42 22.83
C SER A 420 1.33 -7.99 23.16
N LEU A 421 1.68 -9.11 22.53
CA LEU A 421 2.93 -9.82 22.73
C LEU A 421 4.16 -8.99 22.31
N VAL A 422 4.08 -8.28 21.17
CA VAL A 422 5.14 -7.36 20.71
C VAL A 422 5.36 -6.24 21.74
N LYS A 423 4.29 -5.60 22.22
CA LYS A 423 4.36 -4.55 23.25
C LYS A 423 4.93 -5.07 24.58
N GLN A 424 4.73 -6.35 24.90
CA GLN A 424 5.33 -7.00 26.07
C GLN A 424 6.75 -7.56 25.83
N LYS A 425 7.35 -7.30 24.67
CA LYS A 425 8.69 -7.76 24.28
C LYS A 425 8.83 -9.28 24.25
N VAL A 426 7.75 -10.00 23.94
CA VAL A 426 7.81 -11.45 23.65
C VAL A 426 8.32 -11.65 22.23
N SER A 427 9.19 -12.65 22.02
CA SER A 427 9.72 -12.95 20.69
C SER A 427 8.70 -13.75 19.90
N ILE A 428 7.99 -13.06 19.00
CA ILE A 428 7.10 -13.68 18.03
C ILE A 428 7.76 -13.64 16.66
N HIS A 429 7.63 -14.71 15.92
CA HIS A 429 8.18 -14.82 14.58
C HIS A 429 7.04 -15.09 13.59
N GLU A 430 7.00 -14.29 12.54
CA GLU A 430 6.24 -14.61 11.34
C GLU A 430 6.96 -15.73 10.59
N LYS A 431 6.22 -16.65 9.97
CA LYS A 431 6.81 -17.67 9.09
C LYS A 431 6.35 -17.46 7.66
N LEU A 432 7.31 -17.43 6.73
CA LEU A 432 7.01 -17.42 5.29
C LEU A 432 6.52 -18.79 4.80
N LYS A 433 6.96 -19.87 5.45
CA LYS A 433 6.70 -21.23 5.01
C LYS A 433 5.34 -21.72 5.47
N THR A 434 4.44 -21.93 4.52
CA THR A 434 3.33 -22.88 4.67
C THR A 434 3.92 -24.27 4.96
N LEU A 435 3.45 -24.92 6.01
CA LEU A 435 3.65 -26.35 6.21
C LEU A 435 3.03 -27.07 5.00
N TYR A 436 3.88 -27.67 4.17
CA TYR A 436 3.57 -28.10 2.81
C TYR A 436 2.20 -28.74 2.64
N LEU A 437 1.42 -28.17 1.72
CA LEU A 437 0.28 -28.83 1.13
C LEU A 437 0.66 -29.37 -0.28
N LYS A 438 0.72 -30.72 -0.41
CA LYS A 438 0.62 -31.59 -1.62
C LYS A 438 -0.62 -31.30 -2.55
N ARG A 439 -0.85 -32.08 -3.62
CA ARG A 439 -1.91 -31.86 -4.65
C ARG A 439 -3.34 -32.25 -4.18
N PRO A 440 -4.45 -31.74 -4.79
CA PRO A 440 -5.85 -31.95 -4.37
C PRO A 440 -6.26 -33.42 -4.20
N TRP A 441 -5.99 -34.25 -5.21
CA TRP A 441 -6.23 -35.69 -5.16
C TRP A 441 -5.39 -36.42 -4.09
N MET A 442 -4.34 -35.76 -3.57
CA MET A 442 -3.56 -36.25 -2.44
C MET A 442 -4.23 -35.94 -1.10
N TYR A 443 -5.42 -35.33 -1.11
CA TYR A 443 -6.27 -35.03 0.04
C TYR A 443 -7.68 -35.57 -0.03
N ASP A 444 -8.03 -36.30 -1.08
CA ASP A 444 -9.32 -36.98 -1.13
C ASP A 444 -9.45 -37.86 0.13
N ASN A 445 -10.52 -37.63 0.90
CA ASN A 445 -10.78 -38.24 2.22
C ASN A 445 -9.80 -37.82 3.34
N LYS A 446 -9.33 -36.57 3.34
CA LYS A 446 -8.48 -36.01 4.42
C LYS A 446 -9.12 -34.80 5.08
N LEU A 447 -9.03 -34.78 6.41
CA LEU A 447 -9.36 -33.62 7.24
C LEU A 447 -8.22 -32.57 7.20
N PHE A 448 -8.57 -31.31 6.98
CA PHE A 448 -7.67 -30.16 6.94
C PHE A 448 -7.65 -29.42 8.27
N ASN A 449 -6.47 -29.17 8.80
CA ASN A 449 -6.31 -28.15 9.84
C ASN A 449 -6.16 -26.78 9.16
N LEU A 450 -7.03 -25.84 9.51
CA LEU A 450 -7.13 -24.49 8.96
C LEU A 450 -6.06 -23.55 9.55
N ASN A 451 -5.32 -24.02 10.56
CA ASN A 451 -3.91 -23.67 10.71
C ASN A 451 -3.08 -24.79 10.11
N PRO A 452 -2.13 -24.52 9.21
CA PRO A 452 -1.32 -25.55 8.61
C PRO A 452 -0.33 -26.07 9.66
N LEU A 453 -0.81 -26.89 10.59
CA LEU A 453 -0.01 -27.82 11.37
C LEU A 453 -0.40 -29.21 10.86
N TYR A 454 -0.05 -29.50 9.60
CA TYR A 454 -0.07 -30.87 9.09
C TYR A 454 1.16 -31.59 9.64
N LEU A 455 1.06 -31.97 10.91
CA LEU A 455 2.10 -32.67 11.63
C LEU A 455 1.67 -34.13 11.80
N ASP A 456 2.49 -35.04 11.32
CA ASP A 456 2.38 -36.47 11.63
C ASP A 456 2.61 -36.71 13.14
N LYS A 457 3.41 -35.84 13.79
CA LYS A 457 3.75 -35.92 15.22
C LYS A 457 3.97 -34.53 15.83
N TRP A 458 3.51 -34.36 17.07
CA TRP A 458 3.61 -33.13 17.85
C TRP A 458 5.03 -32.57 17.95
N ASN A 459 6.04 -33.44 18.08
CA ASN A 459 7.45 -33.06 18.17
C ASN A 459 8.03 -32.40 16.91
N GLN A 460 7.32 -32.41 15.77
CA GLN A 460 7.73 -31.66 14.59
C GLN A 460 7.73 -30.14 14.82
N LEU A 461 6.91 -29.64 15.75
CA LEU A 461 6.93 -28.23 16.19
C LEU A 461 8.27 -27.84 16.84
N GLU A 462 8.89 -28.76 17.58
CA GLU A 462 10.22 -28.55 18.15
C GLU A 462 11.27 -28.40 17.04
N GLY A 463 11.17 -29.22 15.98
CA GLY A 463 12.00 -29.11 14.78
C GLY A 463 11.80 -27.80 14.03
N PHE A 464 10.64 -27.18 14.15
CA PHE A 464 10.34 -25.84 13.66
C PHE A 464 10.80 -24.71 14.58
N GLY A 465 11.35 -25.05 15.74
CA GLY A 465 11.78 -24.11 16.74
C GLY A 465 10.61 -23.43 17.45
N VAL A 466 9.46 -24.07 17.58
CA VAL A 466 8.36 -23.55 18.39
C VAL A 466 8.49 -24.13 19.79
N ASP A 467 8.45 -23.26 20.81
CA ASP A 467 8.54 -23.68 22.20
C ASP A 467 7.15 -23.67 22.87
N ILE A 468 6.29 -22.71 22.51
CA ILE A 468 4.93 -22.54 23.06
C ILE A 468 3.91 -22.33 21.93
N LEU A 469 2.74 -22.97 22.05
CA LEU A 469 1.56 -22.67 21.24
C LEU A 469 0.57 -21.81 22.01
N VAL A 470 0.04 -20.78 21.35
CA VAL A 470 -1.14 -20.04 21.81
C VAL A 470 -2.29 -20.41 20.88
N VAL A 471 -3.20 -21.25 21.38
CA VAL A 471 -4.37 -21.71 20.62
C VAL A 471 -5.58 -20.88 21.02
N TYR A 472 -6.25 -20.22 20.08
CA TYR A 472 -7.40 -19.35 20.36
C TYR A 472 -8.66 -19.78 19.63
N ASN A 473 -9.80 -19.78 20.31
CA ASN A 473 -11.10 -20.17 19.79
C ASN A 473 -12.03 -18.95 19.84
N ASN A 474 -12.40 -18.41 18.70
CA ASN A 474 -13.41 -17.37 18.54
C ASN A 474 -14.83 -17.96 18.68
N LEU A 475 -15.57 -17.46 19.66
CA LEU A 475 -16.90 -17.93 20.00
C LEU A 475 -18.01 -17.17 19.26
N ILE A 476 -17.67 -16.08 18.55
CA ILE A 476 -18.60 -15.29 17.74
C ILE A 476 -18.41 -15.66 16.26
N PRO A 477 -19.45 -16.13 15.56
CA PRO A 477 -19.37 -16.47 14.15
C PRO A 477 -19.44 -15.21 13.26
N TYR A 478 -18.39 -14.37 13.27
CA TYR A 478 -18.41 -13.11 12.52
C TYR A 478 -18.71 -13.28 11.03
N GLN A 479 -18.42 -14.45 10.46
CA GLN A 479 -18.71 -14.77 9.07
C GLN A 479 -20.23 -14.80 8.75
N GLU A 480 -21.08 -14.91 9.77
CA GLU A 480 -22.54 -14.90 9.67
C GLU A 480 -23.14 -13.53 10.03
N LEU A 481 -22.31 -12.55 10.44
CA LEU A 481 -22.75 -11.25 10.94
C LEU A 481 -22.52 -10.15 9.90
N LEU A 482 -23.44 -9.20 9.86
CA LEU A 482 -23.25 -7.92 9.20
C LEU A 482 -22.52 -6.96 10.13
N VAL A 483 -21.82 -5.99 9.54
CA VAL A 483 -21.09 -4.96 10.31
C VAL A 483 -22.01 -4.14 11.23
N SER A 484 -23.28 -4.00 10.85
CA SER A 484 -24.31 -3.34 11.66
C SER A 484 -24.77 -4.15 12.88
N ASP A 485 -24.46 -5.45 12.95
CA ASP A 485 -24.95 -6.32 14.00
C ASP A 485 -24.28 -5.99 15.34
N TYR A 486 -25.07 -6.01 16.41
CA TYR A 486 -24.58 -5.66 17.75
C TYR A 486 -23.42 -6.54 18.22
N ASP A 487 -23.45 -7.83 17.86
CA ASP A 487 -22.42 -8.79 18.24
C ASP A 487 -21.14 -8.66 17.39
N TYR A 488 -21.19 -7.98 16.24
CA TYR A 488 -20.01 -7.71 15.41
C TYR A 488 -18.96 -6.87 16.17
N LYS A 489 -19.41 -6.02 17.09
CA LYS A 489 -18.58 -5.13 17.92
C LYS A 489 -18.10 -5.77 19.22
N LYS A 490 -18.44 -7.04 19.44
CA LYS A 490 -18.03 -7.79 20.63
C LYS A 490 -16.88 -8.71 20.32
N VAL A 491 -16.20 -9.15 21.35
CA VAL A 491 -15.12 -10.13 21.37
C VAL A 491 -15.52 -11.20 22.37
N ALA A 492 -15.44 -12.46 21.97
CA ALA A 492 -15.48 -13.59 22.90
C ALA A 492 -14.53 -14.67 22.37
N VAL A 493 -13.38 -14.82 23.01
CA VAL A 493 -12.30 -15.71 22.57
C VAL A 493 -11.82 -16.55 23.75
N GLY A 494 -11.83 -17.88 23.60
CA GLY A 494 -11.15 -18.79 24.53
C GLY A 494 -9.70 -19.01 24.13
N ILE A 495 -8.77 -19.10 25.07
CA ILE A 495 -7.33 -19.25 24.81
C ILE A 495 -6.76 -20.41 25.62
N ARG A 496 -5.88 -21.18 24.99
CA ARG A 496 -5.05 -22.22 25.62
C ARG A 496 -3.58 -21.97 25.30
N ILE A 497 -2.73 -22.05 26.32
CA ILE A 497 -1.28 -22.00 26.17
C ILE A 497 -0.73 -23.40 26.40
N ILE A 498 -0.01 -23.91 25.42
CA ILE A 498 0.47 -25.29 25.40
C ILE A 498 2.00 -25.30 25.29
N ASP A 499 2.65 -25.97 26.23
CA ASP A 499 4.09 -26.23 26.11
C ASP A 499 4.31 -27.31 25.04
N VAL A 500 5.09 -26.99 24.01
CA VAL A 500 5.27 -27.93 22.89
C VAL A 500 6.02 -29.18 23.34
N LYS A 501 6.95 -29.05 24.29
CA LYS A 501 7.81 -30.16 24.70
C LYS A 501 7.05 -31.22 25.50
N SER A 502 6.20 -30.81 26.44
CA SER A 502 5.39 -31.75 27.22
C SER A 502 4.04 -32.06 26.57
N GLY A 503 3.50 -31.13 25.77
CA GLY A 503 2.13 -31.17 25.27
C GLY A 503 1.09 -30.72 26.30
N ASP A 504 1.52 -30.26 27.48
CA ASP A 504 0.61 -29.85 28.55
C ASP A 504 0.00 -28.48 28.28
N ILE A 505 -1.29 -28.34 28.59
CA ILE A 505 -1.93 -27.03 28.70
C ILE A 505 -1.45 -26.39 30.00
N ILE A 506 -0.60 -25.38 29.90
CA ILE A 506 -0.01 -24.69 31.04
C ILE A 506 -0.83 -23.47 31.49
N GLN A 507 -1.73 -22.97 30.64
CA GLN A 507 -2.69 -21.94 31.00
C GLN A 507 -3.93 -21.98 30.09
N VAL A 508 -5.07 -21.57 30.64
CA VAL A 508 -6.29 -21.26 29.90
C VAL A 508 -6.68 -19.82 30.23
N GLY A 509 -7.23 -19.11 29.25
CA GLY A 509 -7.72 -17.74 29.43
C GLY A 509 -8.94 -17.45 28.55
N GLU A 510 -9.56 -16.31 28.77
CA GLU A 510 -10.66 -15.79 27.96
C GLU A 510 -10.41 -14.31 27.66
N LEU A 511 -10.78 -13.87 26.46
CA LEU A 511 -10.79 -12.47 26.06
C LEU A 511 -12.22 -12.09 25.73
N THR A 512 -12.80 -11.14 26.44
CA THR A 512 -14.18 -10.73 26.20
C THR A 512 -14.44 -9.26 26.54
N ASN A 513 -15.35 -8.64 25.79
CA ASN A 513 -16.01 -7.38 26.11
C ASN A 513 -17.55 -7.51 26.06
N THR A 514 -18.09 -8.72 26.23
CA THR A 514 -19.54 -8.98 26.10
C THR A 514 -20.40 -8.43 27.25
N ASN A 515 -19.78 -7.78 28.25
CA ASN A 515 -20.42 -7.35 29.50
C ASN A 515 -20.97 -5.93 29.45
#